data_AF-A0A257H155-F1
#
_entry.id   AF-A0A257H155-F1
#
_cell.length_a   1.000
_cell.length_b   1.000
_cell.length_c   1.000
_cell.angle_alpha   90.00
_cell.angle_beta   90.00
_cell.angle_gamma   90.00
#
_symmetry.space_group_name_H-M   'P 1'
#
loop_
_entity.id
_entity.type
_entity.pdbx_description
1 polymer ?
#
loop_
_entity_poly.entity_id
_entity_poly.type
_entity_poly.pdbx_seq_one_letter_code
_entity_poly.pdbx_strand_id
1 'polypeptide(L)'
;MDRLGKALAEWGRHSRKGALLFVDLDNFKALNDTLGHDTGDFLLQQVAKRLHHCVRDSDTVARLGGDEFVVMLEDLSEDALEAATQAEAVGEKILETLNASYRLGTFEHRSTPSIGITLFGEQQETIDEPMKRADLAMYQAKAAGRNTLRFFDPEMQAVVSNRVALEHDLREGLAQGQFLLHYQVQVLGSGHTTGAEALVRWLHPRRGVVSPLEFIPLAEDTGLILPLGSWVLEAACHQLARWAEVPAMAHLTVAVNVSPRQFRQSDFVQQVQAVLERTGARAQRLKLELTEGLLVSNIEEVIDKMAQLKAAGVGFSLDDFGTGYSSLSYLKRLPLDQLKIDQSFVRDILVDANDAAISKMVIVLAESLGLQVIAEGVETQAQQDFLASQGCTAYQGYFFSRPLPSQALEQWVAAPRPSYYFQAADIEGAAI
;
A
#
# COMPACT_ATOMS: atom_id res chain seq x y z
N MET A 1 -13.06 33.42 -0.15
CA MET A 1 -12.00 34.27 0.46
C MET A 1 -11.96 34.17 1.97
N ASP A 2 -12.98 34.61 2.73
CA ASP A 2 -12.94 34.54 4.22
C ASP A 2 -12.76 33.12 4.78
N ARG A 3 -13.45 32.11 4.19
CA ARG A 3 -13.26 30.71 4.58
C ARG A 3 -11.88 30.14 4.21
N LEU A 4 -11.33 30.50 3.05
CA LEU A 4 -9.98 30.09 2.64
C LEU A 4 -8.91 30.69 3.56
N GLY A 5 -9.10 31.95 3.98
CA GLY A 5 -8.25 32.59 4.99
C GLY A 5 -8.34 31.92 6.37
N LYS A 6 -9.53 31.47 6.77
CA LYS A 6 -9.70 30.69 8.01
C LYS A 6 -9.04 29.32 7.93
N ALA A 7 -9.24 28.58 6.84
CA ALA A 7 -8.58 27.29 6.61
C ALA A 7 -7.05 27.46 6.69
N LEU A 8 -6.47 28.38 5.91
CA LEU A 8 -5.03 28.66 5.95
C LEU A 8 -4.52 29.08 7.34
N ALA A 9 -5.32 29.78 8.15
CA ALA A 9 -4.96 30.19 9.51
C ALA A 9 -5.10 29.07 10.56
N GLU A 10 -5.99 28.11 10.35
CA GLU A 10 -6.18 26.93 11.22
C GLU A 10 -5.08 25.88 11.00
N TRP A 11 -4.46 25.87 9.82
CA TRP A 11 -3.42 24.91 9.43
C TRP A 11 -2.08 25.09 10.14
N GLY A 12 -1.82 26.26 10.71
CA GLY A 12 -0.70 26.44 11.63
C GLY A 12 -0.75 25.53 12.86
N ARG A 13 -1.87 24.82 13.09
CA ARG A 13 -2.10 23.92 14.23
C ARG A 13 -2.23 22.42 13.86
N HIS A 14 -2.45 22.06 12.59
CA HIS A 14 -2.63 20.68 12.15
C HIS A 14 -1.89 20.41 10.82
N SER A 15 -1.09 19.35 10.75
CA SER A 15 -0.23 19.01 9.59
C SER A 15 -0.98 18.47 8.36
N ARG A 16 -2.31 18.64 8.31
CA ARG A 16 -3.17 18.11 7.24
C ARG A 16 -3.25 19.08 6.06
N LYS A 17 -3.35 18.53 4.85
CA LYS A 17 -3.44 19.30 3.60
C LYS A 17 -4.89 19.62 3.24
N GLY A 18 -5.07 20.48 2.24
CA GLY A 18 -6.35 20.74 1.60
C GLY A 18 -6.19 20.88 0.10
N ALA A 19 -7.32 20.92 -0.61
CA ALA A 19 -7.33 21.05 -2.06
C ALA A 19 -8.35 22.08 -2.53
N LEU A 20 -7.97 22.86 -3.53
CA LEU A 20 -8.83 23.83 -4.17
C LEU A 20 -9.13 23.35 -5.59
N LEU A 21 -10.41 23.20 -5.90
CA LEU A 21 -10.90 22.82 -7.21
C LEU A 21 -11.62 24.03 -7.82
N PHE A 22 -11.12 24.50 -8.95
CA PHE A 22 -11.73 25.55 -9.77
C PHE A 22 -12.55 24.89 -10.88
N VAL A 23 -13.84 25.16 -10.94
CA VAL A 23 -14.80 24.50 -11.83
C VAL A 23 -15.44 25.55 -12.74
N ASP A 24 -15.35 25.34 -14.05
CA ASP A 24 -15.95 26.19 -15.07
C ASP A 24 -16.85 25.37 -15.98
N LEU A 25 -18.02 25.90 -16.36
CA LEU A 25 -18.97 25.21 -17.24
C LEU A 25 -18.64 25.47 -18.70
N ASP A 26 -18.28 24.41 -19.43
CA ASP A 26 -17.93 24.51 -20.83
C ASP A 26 -19.10 25.03 -21.67
N ASN A 27 -18.78 26.02 -22.51
CA ASN A 27 -19.71 26.61 -23.48
C ASN A 27 -20.99 27.22 -22.87
N PHE A 28 -20.97 27.60 -21.58
CA PHE A 28 -22.13 28.22 -20.92
C PHE A 28 -22.64 29.47 -21.65
N LYS A 29 -21.73 30.30 -22.19
CA LYS A 29 -22.10 31.47 -23.01
C LYS A 29 -22.97 31.08 -24.21
N ALA A 30 -22.63 29.99 -24.91
CA ALA A 30 -23.41 29.54 -26.07
C ALA A 30 -24.84 29.11 -25.67
N LEU A 31 -25.01 28.54 -24.47
CA LEU A 31 -26.33 28.25 -23.92
C LEU A 31 -27.11 29.55 -23.67
N ASN A 32 -26.50 30.56 -23.05
CA ASN A 32 -27.17 31.85 -22.83
C ASN A 32 -27.57 32.53 -24.14
N ASP A 33 -26.68 32.50 -25.14
CA ASP A 33 -26.92 33.11 -26.45
C ASP A 33 -28.04 32.38 -27.22
N THR A 34 -28.27 31.09 -26.94
CA THR A 34 -29.27 30.26 -27.64
C THR A 34 -30.62 30.18 -26.92
N LEU A 35 -30.61 30.07 -25.58
CA LEU A 35 -31.79 29.76 -24.75
C LEU A 35 -32.15 30.87 -23.74
N GLY A 36 -31.39 31.96 -23.72
CA GLY A 36 -31.63 33.12 -22.85
C GLY A 36 -31.06 32.96 -21.44
N HIS A 37 -30.86 34.09 -20.78
CA HIS A 37 -30.24 34.17 -19.45
C HIS A 37 -31.05 33.47 -18.35
N ASP A 38 -32.38 33.48 -18.41
CA ASP A 38 -33.23 32.78 -17.42
C ASP A 38 -32.95 31.27 -17.39
N THR A 39 -32.68 30.68 -18.56
CA THR A 39 -32.31 29.28 -18.70
C THR A 39 -30.92 29.02 -18.11
N GLY A 40 -29.97 29.93 -18.35
CA GLY A 40 -28.63 29.88 -17.77
C GLY A 40 -28.65 29.97 -16.24
N ASP A 41 -29.46 30.85 -15.67
CA ASP A 41 -29.61 30.98 -14.22
C ASP A 41 -30.18 29.70 -13.61
N PHE A 42 -31.14 29.06 -14.27
CA PHE A 42 -31.67 27.77 -13.81
C PHE A 42 -30.62 26.65 -13.87
N LEU A 43 -29.79 26.62 -14.90
CA LEU A 43 -28.66 25.70 -14.99
C LEU A 43 -27.68 25.91 -13.82
N LEU A 44 -27.29 27.16 -13.56
CA LEU A 44 -26.37 27.51 -12.46
C LEU A 44 -26.92 27.11 -11.08
N GLN A 45 -28.22 27.26 -10.86
CA GLN A 45 -28.87 26.78 -9.63
C GLN A 45 -28.81 25.25 -9.49
N GLN A 46 -28.98 24.50 -10.60
CA GLN A 46 -28.85 23.04 -10.56
C GLN A 46 -27.40 22.60 -10.35
N VAL A 47 -26.44 23.27 -11.00
CA VAL A 47 -25.00 23.02 -10.80
C VAL A 47 -24.61 23.25 -9.35
N ALA A 48 -25.01 24.38 -8.74
CA ALA A 48 -24.74 24.66 -7.34
C ALA A 48 -25.30 23.56 -6.40
N LYS A 49 -26.52 23.09 -6.67
CA LYS A 49 -27.12 21.97 -5.92
C LYS A 49 -26.32 20.69 -6.10
N ARG A 50 -25.93 20.34 -7.32
CA ARG A 50 -25.15 19.13 -7.61
C ARG A 50 -23.78 19.15 -6.94
N LEU A 51 -23.07 20.28 -7.02
CA LEU A 51 -21.79 20.47 -6.34
C LEU A 51 -21.90 20.27 -4.83
N HIS A 52 -22.93 20.83 -4.20
CA HIS A 52 -23.16 20.62 -2.76
C HIS A 52 -23.39 19.16 -2.37
N HIS A 53 -23.97 18.33 -3.23
CA HIS A 53 -24.12 16.89 -2.97
C HIS A 53 -22.85 16.08 -3.25
N CYS A 54 -21.86 16.67 -3.93
CA CYS A 54 -20.59 16.01 -4.22
C CYS A 54 -19.65 16.01 -3.01
N VAL A 55 -19.78 16.99 -2.12
CA VAL A 55 -18.81 17.29 -1.06
C VAL A 55 -19.39 17.03 0.34
N ARG A 56 -18.54 17.08 1.37
CA ARG A 56 -18.92 16.92 2.78
C ARG A 56 -19.39 18.25 3.36
N ASP A 57 -20.04 18.20 4.53
CA ASP A 57 -20.47 19.41 5.26
C ASP A 57 -19.30 20.30 5.72
N SER A 58 -18.11 19.71 5.91
CA SER A 58 -16.87 20.42 6.23
C SER A 58 -16.30 21.16 5.03
N ASP A 59 -16.63 20.73 3.81
CA ASP A 59 -16.09 21.32 2.59
C ASP A 59 -16.88 22.58 2.20
N THR A 60 -16.25 23.46 1.42
CA THR A 60 -16.88 24.72 0.99
C THR A 60 -17.09 24.75 -0.51
N VAL A 61 -18.33 25.05 -0.93
CA VAL A 61 -18.67 25.38 -2.32
C VAL A 61 -19.00 26.87 -2.42
N ALA A 62 -18.42 27.56 -3.38
CA ALA A 62 -18.67 28.97 -3.65
C ALA A 62 -18.78 29.23 -5.16
N ARG A 63 -19.55 30.25 -5.54
CA ARG A 63 -19.58 30.77 -6.92
C ARG A 63 -18.80 32.08 -6.94
N LEU A 64 -17.81 32.21 -7.82
CA LEU A 64 -17.01 33.43 -7.93
C LEU A 64 -17.70 34.49 -8.79
N GLY A 65 -18.37 34.04 -9.85
CA GLY A 65 -19.02 34.89 -10.83
C GLY A 65 -19.25 34.11 -12.12
N GLY A 66 -20.17 34.58 -12.98
CA GLY A 66 -20.45 33.89 -14.24
C GLY A 66 -20.78 32.40 -14.04
N ASP A 67 -20.09 31.54 -14.76
CA ASP A 67 -20.14 30.08 -14.73
C ASP A 67 -19.04 29.42 -13.89
N GLU A 68 -18.31 30.20 -13.10
CA GLU A 68 -17.18 29.75 -12.31
C GLU A 68 -17.57 29.45 -10.85
N PHE A 69 -17.21 28.25 -10.42
CA PHE A 69 -17.37 27.74 -9.07
C PHE A 69 -16.02 27.34 -8.49
N VAL A 70 -15.92 27.40 -7.16
CA VAL A 70 -14.78 26.91 -6.41
C VAL A 70 -15.27 25.95 -5.35
N VAL A 71 -14.58 24.81 -5.25
CA VAL A 71 -14.76 23.83 -4.19
C VAL A 71 -13.46 23.76 -3.39
N MET A 72 -13.56 23.88 -2.08
CA MET A 72 -12.43 23.78 -1.15
C MET A 72 -12.64 22.57 -0.27
N LEU A 73 -11.71 21.63 -0.36
CA LEU A 73 -11.64 20.43 0.46
C LEU A 73 -10.68 20.68 1.61
N GLU A 74 -11.17 20.42 2.81
CA GLU A 74 -10.42 20.58 4.04
C GLU A 74 -10.14 19.19 4.64
N ASP A 75 -9.15 19.11 5.54
CA ASP A 75 -8.86 17.90 6.31
C ASP A 75 -8.47 16.66 5.46
N LEU A 76 -7.65 16.88 4.42
CA LEU A 76 -7.05 15.81 3.62
C LEU A 76 -5.84 15.17 4.32
N SER A 77 -5.28 14.13 3.71
CA SER A 77 -4.08 13.45 4.24
C SER A 77 -2.90 14.42 4.44
N GLU A 78 -2.03 14.09 5.39
CA GLU A 78 -0.75 14.78 5.58
C GLU A 78 0.23 14.43 4.45
N ASP A 79 0.07 13.23 3.86
CA ASP A 79 0.81 12.82 2.67
C ASP A 79 0.27 13.55 1.42
N ALA A 80 1.17 14.12 0.62
CA ALA A 80 0.80 14.92 -0.53
C ALA A 80 0.13 14.10 -1.64
N LEU A 81 0.59 12.88 -1.87
CA LEU A 81 0.05 12.02 -2.92
C LEU A 81 -1.32 11.47 -2.53
N GLU A 82 -1.50 11.06 -1.27
CA GLU A 82 -2.80 10.66 -0.75
C GLU A 82 -3.80 11.82 -0.78
N ALA A 83 -3.39 13.02 -0.37
CA ALA A 83 -4.23 14.22 -0.45
C ALA A 83 -4.62 14.54 -1.91
N ALA A 84 -3.68 14.42 -2.86
CA ALA A 84 -3.97 14.58 -4.28
C ALA A 84 -4.98 13.53 -4.77
N THR A 85 -4.80 12.26 -4.40
CA THR A 85 -5.71 11.16 -4.78
C THR A 85 -7.11 11.39 -4.21
N GLN A 86 -7.23 11.85 -2.96
CA GLN A 86 -8.50 12.23 -2.34
C GLN A 86 -9.18 13.39 -3.08
N ALA A 87 -8.41 14.42 -3.46
CA ALA A 87 -8.91 15.56 -4.22
C ALA A 87 -9.36 15.16 -5.64
N GLU A 88 -8.60 14.30 -6.31
CA GLU A 88 -8.96 13.75 -7.61
C GLU A 88 -10.28 12.96 -7.54
N ALA A 89 -10.45 12.07 -6.56
CA ALA A 89 -11.68 11.30 -6.40
C ALA A 89 -12.93 12.19 -6.24
N VAL A 90 -12.82 13.29 -5.49
CA VAL A 90 -13.89 14.29 -5.39
C VAL A 90 -14.08 15.04 -6.71
N GLY A 91 -12.99 15.40 -7.39
CA GLY A 91 -13.01 16.03 -8.71
C GLY A 91 -13.69 15.16 -9.77
N GLU A 92 -13.41 13.86 -9.82
CA GLU A 92 -14.07 12.90 -10.71
C GLU A 92 -15.55 12.74 -10.38
N LYS A 93 -15.91 12.67 -9.09
CA LYS A 93 -17.31 12.65 -8.66
C LYS A 93 -18.05 13.91 -9.12
N ILE A 94 -17.43 15.09 -9.00
CA ILE A 94 -17.99 16.35 -9.51
C ILE A 94 -18.14 16.28 -11.03
N LEU A 95 -17.10 15.85 -11.74
CA LEU A 95 -17.08 15.72 -13.19
C LEU A 95 -18.24 14.83 -13.66
N GLU A 96 -18.40 13.63 -13.09
CA GLU A 96 -19.48 12.69 -13.41
C GLU A 96 -20.87 13.28 -13.10
N THR A 97 -21.04 13.85 -11.90
CA THR A 97 -22.33 14.41 -11.46
C THR A 97 -22.78 15.58 -12.33
N LEU A 98 -21.83 16.45 -12.73
CA LEU A 98 -22.13 17.58 -13.59
C LEU A 98 -22.35 17.17 -15.05
N ASN A 99 -21.79 16.03 -15.50
CA ASN A 99 -22.01 15.48 -16.83
C ASN A 99 -23.43 14.94 -17.07
N ALA A 100 -24.19 14.65 -16.01
CA ALA A 100 -25.56 14.18 -16.14
C ALA A 100 -26.47 15.24 -16.79
N SER A 101 -27.47 14.81 -17.57
CA SER A 101 -28.42 15.72 -18.22
C SER A 101 -29.12 16.66 -17.24
N TYR A 102 -29.29 17.92 -17.64
CA TYR A 102 -30.07 18.93 -16.94
C TYR A 102 -31.42 19.08 -17.63
N ARG A 103 -32.49 19.04 -16.84
CA ARG A 103 -33.82 19.34 -17.33
C ARG A 103 -34.09 20.82 -17.11
N LEU A 104 -34.00 21.63 -18.17
CA LEU A 104 -34.19 23.08 -18.16
C LEU A 104 -35.56 23.40 -18.76
N GLY A 105 -36.61 23.35 -17.94
CA GLY A 105 -38.00 23.46 -18.40
C GLY A 105 -38.44 22.25 -19.23
N THR A 106 -38.73 22.46 -20.52
CA THR A 106 -39.07 21.40 -21.49
C THR A 106 -37.87 20.84 -22.24
N PHE A 107 -36.68 21.43 -22.08
CA PHE A 107 -35.46 21.00 -22.77
C PHE A 107 -34.58 20.13 -21.87
N GLU A 108 -33.93 19.16 -22.49
CA GLU A 108 -32.84 18.41 -21.88
C GLU A 108 -31.52 18.94 -22.44
N HIS A 109 -30.61 19.33 -21.55
CA HIS A 109 -29.33 19.93 -21.92
C HIS A 109 -28.20 19.21 -21.21
N ARG A 110 -27.09 18.98 -21.91
CA ARG A 110 -25.87 18.44 -21.32
C ARG A 110 -24.82 19.53 -21.29
N SER A 111 -24.37 19.86 -20.08
CA SER A 111 -23.25 20.76 -19.83
C SER A 111 -22.11 19.94 -19.24
N THR A 112 -20.87 20.27 -19.61
CA THR A 112 -19.66 19.61 -19.11
C THR A 112 -18.83 20.61 -18.33
N PRO A 113 -18.10 20.21 -17.28
CA PRO A 113 -17.19 21.10 -16.59
C PRO A 113 -15.73 20.89 -17.02
N SER A 114 -14.93 21.95 -16.96
CA SER A 114 -13.47 21.88 -16.91
C SER A 114 -13.01 22.20 -15.50
N ILE A 115 -12.16 21.35 -14.91
CA ILE A 115 -11.77 21.44 -13.49
C ILE A 115 -10.26 21.59 -13.36
N GLY A 116 -9.81 22.56 -12.55
CA GLY A 116 -8.42 22.74 -12.16
C GLY A 116 -8.23 22.47 -10.68
N ILE A 117 -7.20 21.73 -10.31
CA ILE A 117 -6.94 21.29 -8.93
C ILE A 117 -5.57 21.80 -8.48
N THR A 118 -5.49 22.32 -7.27
CA THR A 118 -4.21 22.49 -6.57
C THR A 118 -4.34 22.01 -5.14
N LEU A 119 -3.29 21.36 -4.64
CA LEU A 119 -3.12 21.20 -3.21
C LEU A 119 -2.62 22.52 -2.61
N PHE A 120 -2.98 22.74 -1.36
CA PHE A 120 -2.42 23.78 -0.52
C PHE A 120 -2.11 23.17 0.85
N GLY A 121 -1.16 23.74 1.60
CA GLY A 121 -0.85 23.27 2.96
C GLY A 121 0.59 23.36 3.38
N GLU A 122 1.37 24.13 2.63
CA GLU A 122 2.76 24.38 2.96
C GLU A 122 2.90 25.71 3.70
N GLN A 123 3.93 25.84 4.53
CA GLN A 123 4.14 27.05 5.31
C GLN A 123 4.38 28.23 4.36
N GLN A 124 3.64 29.34 4.57
CA GLN A 124 3.75 30.65 3.90
C GLN A 124 2.92 30.89 2.62
N GLU A 125 1.94 30.07 2.29
CA GLU A 125 1.04 30.37 1.15
C GLU A 125 0.06 31.53 1.47
N THR A 126 -0.09 32.45 0.53
CA THR A 126 -1.14 33.50 0.59
C THR A 126 -2.45 32.98 -0.02
N ILE A 127 -3.60 33.52 0.41
CA ILE A 127 -4.94 33.12 -0.08
C ILE A 127 -5.06 33.16 -1.62
N ASP A 128 -4.40 34.13 -2.26
CA ASP A 128 -4.52 34.36 -3.70
C ASP A 128 -3.74 33.35 -4.56
N GLU A 129 -2.74 32.69 -3.97
CA GLU A 129 -1.84 31.80 -4.71
C GLU A 129 -2.50 30.46 -5.08
N PRO A 130 -3.15 29.72 -4.17
CA PRO A 130 -3.92 28.52 -4.54
C PRO A 130 -5.03 28.82 -5.55
N MET A 131 -5.72 29.96 -5.42
CA MET A 131 -6.75 30.39 -6.37
C MET A 131 -6.19 30.53 -7.78
N LYS A 132 -5.03 31.19 -7.93
CA LYS A 132 -4.37 31.39 -9.22
C LYS A 132 -3.87 30.07 -9.83
N ARG A 133 -3.32 29.17 -8.99
CA ARG A 133 -2.85 27.84 -9.43
C ARG A 133 -4.01 26.98 -9.95
N ALA A 134 -5.11 26.92 -9.21
CA ALA A 134 -6.30 26.16 -9.62
C ALA A 134 -6.94 26.72 -10.90
N ASP A 135 -7.02 28.04 -11.05
CA ASP A 135 -7.51 28.69 -12.28
C ASP A 135 -6.64 28.33 -13.51
N LEU A 136 -5.31 28.44 -13.39
CA LEU A 136 -4.38 28.03 -14.45
C LEU A 136 -4.55 26.55 -14.83
N ALA A 137 -4.76 25.67 -13.86
CA ALA A 137 -5.02 24.25 -14.10
C ALA A 137 -6.35 24.01 -14.81
N MET A 138 -7.39 24.79 -14.51
CA MET A 138 -8.70 24.73 -15.17
C MET A 138 -8.57 25.15 -16.64
N TYR A 139 -7.79 26.18 -16.94
CA TYR A 139 -7.46 26.53 -18.33
C TYR A 139 -6.70 25.42 -19.05
N GLN A 140 -5.78 24.72 -18.38
CA GLN A 140 -5.13 23.54 -18.94
C GLN A 140 -6.13 22.42 -19.23
N ALA A 141 -7.12 22.19 -18.36
CA ALA A 141 -8.21 21.23 -18.61
C ALA A 141 -9.03 21.62 -19.86
N LYS A 142 -9.35 22.91 -20.04
CA LYS A 142 -10.00 23.42 -21.26
C LYS A 142 -9.16 23.17 -22.51
N ALA A 143 -7.86 23.44 -22.44
CA ALA A 143 -6.92 23.23 -23.55
C ALA A 143 -6.72 21.73 -23.87
N ALA A 144 -6.85 20.86 -22.87
CA ALA A 144 -6.76 19.40 -23.00
C ALA A 144 -8.02 18.74 -23.58
N GLY A 145 -8.99 19.53 -24.07
CA GLY A 145 -10.19 19.01 -24.73
C GLY A 145 -11.49 19.23 -23.97
N ARG A 146 -11.46 19.92 -22.81
CA ARG A 146 -12.61 20.14 -21.92
C ARG A 146 -13.16 18.85 -21.30
N ASN A 147 -14.19 18.98 -20.46
CA ASN A 147 -14.82 17.84 -19.78
C ASN A 147 -13.80 16.93 -19.05
N THR A 148 -12.87 17.55 -18.32
CA THR A 148 -11.78 16.84 -17.64
C THR A 148 -11.29 17.66 -16.45
N LEU A 149 -10.43 17.05 -15.65
CA LEU A 149 -9.74 17.70 -14.54
C LEU A 149 -8.23 17.68 -14.76
N ARG A 150 -7.52 18.70 -14.24
CA ARG A 150 -6.06 18.77 -14.24
C ARG A 150 -5.53 19.34 -12.93
N PHE A 151 -4.43 18.79 -12.44
CA PHE A 151 -3.62 19.40 -11.40
C PHE A 151 -2.75 20.52 -11.98
N PHE A 152 -2.53 21.56 -11.18
CA PHE A 152 -1.62 22.64 -11.54
C PHE A 152 -0.16 22.15 -11.69
N ASP A 153 0.27 21.28 -10.78
CA ASP A 153 1.61 20.72 -10.76
C ASP A 153 1.70 19.55 -11.77
N PRO A 154 2.53 19.67 -12.83
CA PRO A 154 2.67 18.61 -13.84
C PRO A 154 3.26 17.31 -13.29
N GLU A 155 4.14 17.38 -12.29
CA GLU A 155 4.70 16.18 -11.64
C GLU A 155 3.59 15.49 -10.84
N MET A 156 2.82 16.24 -10.06
CA MET A 156 1.67 15.69 -9.34
C MET A 156 0.64 15.07 -10.29
N GLN A 157 0.30 15.77 -11.39
CA GLN A 157 -0.59 15.24 -12.42
C GLN A 157 -0.07 13.90 -12.98
N ALA A 158 1.23 13.79 -13.25
CA ALA A 158 1.83 12.58 -13.79
C ALA A 158 1.79 11.42 -12.77
N VAL A 159 2.12 11.69 -11.50
CA VAL A 159 2.11 10.68 -10.43
C VAL A 159 0.70 10.15 -10.19
N VAL A 160 -0.28 11.04 -10.09
CA VAL A 160 -1.69 10.67 -9.90
C VAL A 160 -2.22 9.85 -11.10
N SER A 161 -1.96 10.31 -12.32
CA SER A 161 -2.36 9.56 -13.53
C SER A 161 -1.71 8.18 -13.60
N ASN A 162 -0.43 8.07 -13.21
CA ASN A 162 0.28 6.80 -13.14
C ASN A 162 -0.31 5.87 -12.08
N ARG A 163 -0.77 6.40 -10.94
CA ARG A 163 -1.40 5.64 -9.86
C ARG A 163 -2.73 5.03 -10.31
N VAL A 164 -3.58 5.81 -10.98
CA VAL A 164 -4.85 5.32 -11.56
C VAL A 164 -4.59 4.24 -12.61
N ALA A 165 -3.64 4.47 -13.52
CA ALA A 165 -3.26 3.47 -14.52
C ALA A 165 -2.73 2.18 -13.87
N LEU A 166 -1.92 2.30 -12.82
CA LEU A 166 -1.40 1.16 -12.08
C LEU A 166 -2.50 0.39 -11.35
N GLU A 167 -3.52 1.05 -10.80
CA GLU A 167 -4.66 0.38 -10.16
C GLU A 167 -5.43 -0.46 -11.18
N HIS A 168 -5.70 0.12 -12.35
CA HIS A 168 -6.35 -0.58 -13.44
C HIS A 168 -5.52 -1.79 -13.88
N ASP A 169 -4.23 -1.59 -14.15
CA ASP A 169 -3.29 -2.64 -14.54
C ASP A 169 -3.20 -3.74 -13.45
N LEU A 170 -3.24 -3.39 -12.16
CA LEU A 170 -3.19 -4.34 -11.02
C LEU A 170 -4.43 -5.25 -11.01
N ARG A 171 -5.61 -4.67 -11.25
CA ARG A 171 -6.86 -5.42 -11.33
C ARG A 171 -6.87 -6.38 -12.52
N GLU A 172 -6.42 -5.92 -13.69
CA GLU A 172 -6.27 -6.77 -14.85
C GLU A 172 -5.23 -7.87 -14.64
N GLY A 173 -4.09 -7.53 -14.01
CA GLY A 173 -3.01 -8.46 -13.75
C GLY A 173 -3.42 -9.63 -12.84
N LEU A 174 -4.29 -9.36 -11.86
CA LEU A 174 -4.86 -10.39 -10.99
C LEU A 174 -5.73 -11.36 -11.79
N ALA A 175 -6.59 -10.83 -12.68
CA ALA A 175 -7.45 -11.64 -13.54
C ALA A 175 -6.67 -12.43 -14.60
N GLN A 176 -5.55 -11.90 -15.08
CA GLN A 176 -4.74 -12.48 -16.14
C GLN A 176 -3.58 -13.37 -15.63
N GLY A 177 -3.45 -13.56 -14.31
CA GLY A 177 -2.40 -14.40 -13.73
C GLY A 177 -0.98 -13.85 -13.93
N GLN A 178 -0.82 -12.52 -13.82
CA GLN A 178 0.47 -11.84 -13.99
C GLN A 178 1.35 -11.85 -12.73
N PHE A 179 0.91 -12.53 -11.67
CA PHE A 179 1.63 -12.61 -10.40
C PHE A 179 2.37 -13.94 -10.29
N LEU A 180 3.52 -13.91 -9.66
CA LEU A 180 4.27 -15.10 -9.27
C LEU A 180 4.88 -14.92 -7.88
N LEU A 181 5.34 -16.02 -7.29
CA LEU A 181 6.07 -16.00 -6.03
C LEU A 181 7.55 -16.27 -6.30
N HIS A 182 8.39 -15.38 -5.79
CA HIS A 182 9.78 -15.69 -5.49
C HIS A 182 9.90 -16.11 -4.03
N TYR A 183 10.97 -16.82 -3.72
CA TYR A 183 11.22 -17.38 -2.42
C TYR A 183 12.60 -16.96 -1.95
N GLN A 184 12.69 -16.36 -0.77
CA GLN A 184 13.96 -16.04 -0.13
C GLN A 184 14.23 -17.01 0.99
N VAL A 185 15.42 -17.61 0.99
CA VAL A 185 15.78 -18.67 1.94
C VAL A 185 16.00 -18.12 3.35
N GLN A 186 15.52 -18.87 4.33
CA GLN A 186 15.81 -18.68 5.75
C GLN A 186 16.80 -19.77 6.19
N VAL A 187 17.89 -19.36 6.83
CA VAL A 187 19.00 -20.24 7.19
C VAL A 187 19.37 -20.15 8.66
N LEU A 188 19.90 -21.24 9.20
CA LEU A 188 20.56 -21.24 10.51
C LEU A 188 22.03 -20.87 10.38
N GLY A 189 22.68 -20.53 11.50
CA GLY A 189 24.13 -20.25 11.56
C GLY A 189 25.02 -21.40 11.05
N SER A 190 24.51 -22.64 11.00
CA SER A 190 25.17 -23.79 10.37
C SER A 190 25.10 -23.79 8.84
N GLY A 191 24.45 -22.81 8.24
CA GLY A 191 24.10 -22.77 6.82
C GLY A 191 22.88 -23.61 6.46
N HIS A 192 22.30 -24.39 7.38
CA HIS A 192 21.16 -25.25 7.05
C HIS A 192 19.90 -24.42 6.76
N THR A 193 19.19 -24.75 5.68
CA THR A 193 17.95 -24.05 5.29
C THR A 193 16.77 -24.61 6.07
N THR A 194 16.02 -23.72 6.72
CA THR A 194 14.87 -24.05 7.57
C THR A 194 13.54 -23.73 6.90
N GLY A 195 13.54 -22.76 5.98
CA GLY A 195 12.34 -22.35 5.28
C GLY A 195 12.63 -21.33 4.20
N ALA A 196 11.57 -20.73 3.68
CA ALA A 196 11.64 -19.60 2.78
C ALA A 196 10.47 -18.64 3.00
N GLU A 197 10.72 -17.35 2.79
CA GLU A 197 9.65 -16.35 2.72
C GLU A 197 9.14 -16.25 1.27
N ALA A 198 7.83 -16.34 1.09
CA ALA A 198 7.16 -16.18 -0.19
C ALA A 198 6.91 -14.69 -0.47
N LEU A 199 7.58 -14.19 -1.49
CA LEU A 199 7.59 -12.79 -1.87
C LEU A 199 6.94 -12.64 -3.25
N VAL A 200 5.80 -11.96 -3.28
CA VAL A 200 5.05 -11.73 -4.52
C VAL A 200 5.83 -10.84 -5.49
N ARG A 201 5.75 -11.17 -6.79
CA ARG A 201 6.27 -10.35 -7.89
C ARG A 201 5.17 -10.18 -8.92
N TRP A 202 5.08 -8.98 -9.48
CA TRP A 202 4.14 -8.69 -10.56
C TRP A 202 4.90 -8.57 -11.89
N LEU A 203 4.64 -9.51 -12.79
CA LEU A 203 5.15 -9.50 -14.16
C LEU A 203 4.21 -8.70 -15.07
N HIS A 204 4.39 -7.39 -15.11
CA HIS A 204 3.59 -6.53 -15.95
C HIS A 204 4.06 -6.57 -17.42
N PRO A 205 3.17 -6.78 -18.42
CA PRO A 205 3.55 -6.97 -19.82
C PRO A 205 4.35 -5.82 -20.44
N ARG A 206 4.15 -4.59 -19.95
CA ARG A 206 4.82 -3.38 -20.47
C ARG A 206 5.93 -2.84 -19.56
N ARG A 207 5.84 -3.10 -18.25
CA ARG A 207 6.74 -2.53 -17.23
C ARG A 207 7.81 -3.53 -16.75
N GLY A 208 7.69 -4.80 -17.11
CA GLY A 208 8.54 -5.85 -16.57
C GLY A 208 8.14 -6.19 -15.13
N VAL A 209 9.12 -6.43 -14.26
CA VAL A 209 8.88 -6.76 -12.86
C VAL A 209 8.55 -5.47 -12.09
N VAL A 210 7.32 -5.32 -11.64
CA VAL A 210 6.90 -4.17 -10.81
C VAL A 210 7.23 -4.48 -9.34
N SER A 211 7.82 -3.51 -8.65
CA SER A 211 8.23 -3.65 -7.25
C SER A 211 7.02 -3.80 -6.33
N PRO A 212 7.06 -4.72 -5.34
CA PRO A 212 6.05 -4.80 -4.28
C PRO A 212 5.81 -3.48 -3.55
N LEU A 213 6.85 -2.65 -3.39
CA LEU A 213 6.75 -1.32 -2.79
C LEU A 213 5.86 -0.36 -3.58
N GLU A 214 5.66 -0.60 -4.89
CA GLU A 214 4.82 0.23 -5.75
C GLU A 214 3.35 -0.22 -5.70
N PHE A 215 3.08 -1.54 -5.80
CA PHE A 215 1.72 -2.04 -5.96
C PHE A 215 1.04 -2.53 -4.67
N ILE A 216 1.78 -2.92 -3.62
CA ILE A 216 1.16 -3.36 -2.36
C ILE A 216 0.42 -2.22 -1.66
N PRO A 217 1.00 -1.01 -1.47
CA PRO A 217 0.26 0.10 -0.87
C PRO A 217 -1.01 0.45 -1.65
N LEU A 218 -0.92 0.44 -2.99
CA LEU A 218 -2.06 0.65 -3.86
C LEU A 218 -3.12 -0.45 -3.71
N ALA A 219 -2.72 -1.71 -3.62
CA ALA A 219 -3.61 -2.84 -3.40
C ALA A 219 -4.32 -2.70 -2.04
N GLU A 220 -3.60 -2.25 -1.00
CA GLU A 220 -4.16 -2.00 0.31
C GLU A 220 -5.22 -0.93 0.25
N ASP A 221 -4.92 0.24 -0.30
CA ASP A 221 -5.83 1.39 -0.39
C ASP A 221 -7.11 1.06 -1.14
N THR A 222 -6.98 0.36 -2.27
CA THR A 222 -8.08 0.03 -3.19
C THR A 222 -8.84 -1.25 -2.79
N GLY A 223 -8.36 -1.98 -1.78
CA GLY A 223 -8.94 -3.25 -1.35
C GLY A 223 -8.57 -4.45 -2.24
N LEU A 224 -7.79 -4.25 -3.30
CA LEU A 224 -7.23 -5.32 -4.14
C LEU A 224 -6.22 -6.21 -3.39
N ILE A 225 -5.78 -5.81 -2.20
CA ILE A 225 -4.95 -6.63 -1.31
C ILE A 225 -5.66 -7.93 -0.88
N LEU A 226 -6.99 -7.94 -0.81
CA LEU A 226 -7.76 -9.11 -0.40
C LEU A 226 -7.71 -10.24 -1.45
N PRO A 227 -8.07 -10.01 -2.73
CA PRO A 227 -7.91 -11.02 -3.78
C PRO A 227 -6.43 -11.36 -4.02
N LEU A 228 -5.52 -10.40 -3.96
CA LEU A 228 -4.08 -10.65 -4.09
C LEU A 228 -3.56 -11.57 -2.97
N GLY A 229 -3.86 -11.25 -1.72
CA GLY A 229 -3.43 -12.04 -0.55
C GLY A 229 -4.01 -13.45 -0.55
N SER A 230 -5.25 -13.62 -1.02
CA SER A 230 -5.86 -14.94 -1.22
C SER A 230 -5.09 -15.77 -2.25
N TRP A 231 -4.75 -15.16 -3.39
CA TRP A 231 -3.95 -15.80 -4.42
C TRP A 231 -2.54 -16.15 -3.94
N VAL A 232 -1.86 -15.24 -3.22
CA VAL A 232 -0.52 -15.46 -2.65
C VAL A 232 -0.54 -16.66 -1.69
N LEU A 233 -1.52 -16.71 -0.78
CA LEU A 233 -1.66 -17.79 0.19
C LEU A 233 -1.87 -19.14 -0.51
N GLU A 234 -2.75 -19.19 -1.51
CA GLU A 234 -3.01 -20.42 -2.28
C GLU A 234 -1.78 -20.88 -3.07
N ALA A 235 -1.09 -19.97 -3.76
CA ALA A 235 0.13 -20.28 -4.50
C ALA A 235 1.25 -20.79 -3.58
N ALA A 236 1.44 -20.16 -2.41
CA ALA A 236 2.40 -20.60 -1.41
C ALA A 236 2.07 -21.99 -0.85
N CYS A 237 0.79 -22.27 -0.56
CA CYS A 237 0.36 -23.58 -0.07
C CYS A 237 0.52 -24.67 -1.14
N HIS A 238 0.25 -24.37 -2.42
CA HIS A 238 0.56 -25.30 -3.51
C HIS A 238 2.06 -25.62 -3.61
N GLN A 239 2.92 -24.61 -3.47
CA GLN A 239 4.38 -24.85 -3.48
C GLN A 239 4.83 -25.66 -2.27
N LEU A 240 4.26 -25.39 -1.08
CA LEU A 240 4.51 -26.13 0.14
C LEU A 240 4.13 -27.61 0.01
N ALA A 241 2.97 -27.91 -0.58
CA ALA A 241 2.51 -29.27 -0.86
C ALA A 241 3.48 -30.00 -1.81
N ARG A 242 3.97 -29.32 -2.86
CA ARG A 242 4.96 -29.87 -3.78
C ARG A 242 6.30 -30.15 -3.09
N TRP A 243 6.80 -29.22 -2.28
CA TRP A 243 8.04 -29.44 -1.52
C TRP A 243 7.93 -30.55 -0.49
N ALA A 244 6.73 -30.84 0.02
CA ALA A 244 6.51 -31.97 0.93
C ALA A 244 6.75 -33.34 0.29
N GLU A 245 6.70 -33.44 -1.04
CA GLU A 245 6.99 -34.68 -1.79
C GLU A 245 8.49 -34.90 -2.00
N VAL A 246 9.31 -33.86 -1.82
CA VAL A 246 10.77 -33.92 -1.96
C VAL A 246 11.40 -34.12 -0.58
N PRO A 247 12.03 -35.27 -0.27
CA PRO A 247 12.53 -35.55 1.10
C PRO A 247 13.49 -34.49 1.65
N ALA A 248 14.32 -33.89 0.79
CA ALA A 248 15.28 -32.84 1.17
C ALA A 248 14.63 -31.48 1.48
N MET A 249 13.33 -31.31 1.18
CA MET A 249 12.59 -30.06 1.34
C MET A 249 11.34 -30.22 2.21
N ALA A 250 10.94 -31.45 2.53
CA ALA A 250 9.72 -31.73 3.29
C ALA A 250 9.72 -31.14 4.72
N HIS A 251 10.88 -30.73 5.24
CA HIS A 251 11.03 -30.04 6.51
C HIS A 251 10.89 -28.51 6.41
N LEU A 252 10.98 -27.94 5.20
CA LEU A 252 10.98 -26.49 5.00
C LEU A 252 9.63 -25.89 5.36
N THR A 253 9.67 -24.72 6.01
CA THR A 253 8.50 -23.86 6.19
C THR A 253 8.40 -22.84 5.06
N VAL A 254 7.19 -22.39 4.73
CA VAL A 254 6.96 -21.21 3.89
C VAL A 254 6.27 -20.13 4.72
N ALA A 255 6.90 -18.97 4.78
CA ALA A 255 6.37 -17.76 5.40
C ALA A 255 5.60 -16.93 4.36
N VAL A 256 4.42 -16.43 4.72
CA VAL A 256 3.56 -15.61 3.85
C VAL A 256 3.16 -14.35 4.61
N ASN A 257 3.47 -13.19 4.04
CA ASN A 257 3.01 -11.90 4.53
C ASN A 257 1.49 -11.76 4.40
N VAL A 258 0.84 -11.33 5.48
CA VAL A 258 -0.61 -11.10 5.52
C VAL A 258 -0.89 -9.65 5.89
N SER A 259 -1.63 -8.94 5.04
CA SER A 259 -1.98 -7.55 5.33
C SER A 259 -2.94 -7.45 6.53
N PRO A 260 -2.89 -6.35 7.31
CA PRO A 260 -3.85 -6.13 8.38
C PRO A 260 -5.30 -6.12 7.90
N ARG A 261 -5.57 -5.63 6.67
CA ARG A 261 -6.90 -5.65 6.06
C ARG A 261 -7.39 -7.08 5.82
N GLN A 262 -6.53 -7.96 5.32
CA GLN A 262 -6.86 -9.37 5.07
C GLN A 262 -7.12 -10.12 6.37
N PHE A 263 -6.24 -9.98 7.37
CA PHE A 263 -6.37 -10.67 8.65
C PHE A 263 -7.67 -10.30 9.41
N ARG A 264 -8.12 -9.04 9.26
CA ARG A 264 -9.35 -8.54 9.88
C ARG A 264 -10.63 -9.06 9.22
N GLN A 265 -10.58 -9.70 8.05
CA GLN A 265 -11.78 -10.31 7.48
C GLN A 265 -12.39 -11.33 8.44
N SER A 266 -13.70 -11.31 8.61
CA SER A 266 -14.41 -12.19 9.56
C SER A 266 -14.26 -13.67 9.21
N ASP A 267 -14.06 -13.96 7.92
CA ASP A 267 -13.93 -15.30 7.36
C ASP A 267 -12.46 -15.71 7.10
N PHE A 268 -11.48 -14.93 7.56
CA PHE A 268 -10.06 -15.18 7.29
C PHE A 268 -9.61 -16.57 7.75
N VAL A 269 -10.03 -17.02 8.94
CA VAL A 269 -9.69 -18.35 9.47
C VAL A 269 -10.19 -19.45 8.54
N GLN A 270 -11.44 -19.33 8.09
CA GLN A 270 -12.09 -20.27 7.18
C GLN A 270 -11.39 -20.27 5.81
N GLN A 271 -10.98 -19.11 5.30
CA GLN A 271 -10.23 -19.00 4.05
C GLN A 271 -8.91 -19.77 4.14
N VAL A 272 -8.11 -19.57 5.20
CA VAL A 272 -6.83 -20.28 5.39
C VAL A 272 -7.05 -21.79 5.49
N GLN A 273 -8.03 -22.23 6.28
CA GLN A 273 -8.36 -23.65 6.43
C GLN A 273 -8.78 -24.28 5.08
N ALA A 274 -9.64 -23.60 4.33
CA ALA A 274 -10.09 -24.06 3.02
C ALA A 274 -8.94 -24.16 1.99
N VAL A 275 -7.96 -23.23 2.04
CA VAL A 275 -6.76 -23.29 1.19
C VAL A 275 -5.88 -24.48 1.59
N LEU A 276 -5.64 -24.69 2.88
CA LEU A 276 -4.84 -25.83 3.36
C LEU A 276 -5.48 -27.17 2.94
N GLU A 277 -6.80 -27.30 3.11
CA GLU A 277 -7.55 -28.49 2.71
C GLU A 277 -7.49 -28.72 1.19
N ARG A 278 -7.70 -27.68 0.38
CA ARG A 278 -7.71 -27.79 -1.08
C ARG A 278 -6.34 -28.11 -1.68
N THR A 279 -5.28 -27.53 -1.12
CA THR A 279 -3.92 -27.71 -1.63
C THR A 279 -3.22 -28.94 -1.06
N GLY A 280 -3.69 -29.48 0.07
CA GLY A 280 -3.02 -30.56 0.80
C GLY A 280 -1.76 -30.13 1.55
N ALA A 281 -1.53 -28.81 1.67
CA ALA A 281 -0.42 -28.24 2.40
C ALA A 281 -0.44 -28.66 3.88
N ARG A 282 0.73 -29.04 4.42
CA ARG A 282 0.87 -29.33 5.85
C ARG A 282 0.84 -28.01 6.63
N ALA A 283 -0.20 -27.79 7.42
CA ALA A 283 -0.37 -26.57 8.22
C ALA A 283 0.85 -26.22 9.07
N GLN A 284 1.54 -27.22 9.65
CA GLN A 284 2.75 -27.04 10.46
C GLN A 284 3.96 -26.48 9.71
N ARG A 285 3.86 -26.41 8.38
CA ARG A 285 4.89 -25.85 7.50
C ARG A 285 4.49 -24.49 6.91
N LEU A 286 3.25 -24.05 7.12
CA LEU A 286 2.83 -22.69 6.78
C LEU A 286 3.06 -21.76 7.97
N LYS A 287 3.69 -20.63 7.72
CA LYS A 287 3.86 -19.54 8.69
C LYS A 287 3.23 -18.27 8.12
N LEU A 288 2.42 -17.59 8.91
CA LEU A 288 1.84 -16.29 8.56
C LEU A 288 2.66 -15.19 9.23
N GLU A 289 3.12 -14.23 8.44
CA GLU A 289 3.88 -13.06 8.89
C GLU A 289 2.92 -11.88 9.02
N LEU A 290 2.93 -11.27 10.20
CA LEU A 290 2.03 -10.18 10.58
C LEU A 290 2.87 -9.00 11.04
N THR A 291 2.52 -7.79 10.62
CA THR A 291 3.22 -6.59 11.10
C THR A 291 2.68 -6.12 12.45
N GLU A 292 3.49 -5.36 13.19
CA GLU A 292 3.07 -4.77 14.48
C GLU A 292 1.80 -3.92 14.38
N GLY A 293 1.58 -3.27 13.22
CA GLY A 293 0.42 -2.41 12.97
C GLY A 293 -0.93 -3.13 13.10
N LEU A 294 -0.96 -4.47 12.96
CA LEU A 294 -2.15 -5.26 13.21
C LEU A 294 -2.64 -5.13 14.67
N LEU A 295 -1.72 -4.94 15.62
CA LEU A 295 -1.97 -5.01 17.06
C LEU A 295 -2.61 -3.73 17.65
N VAL A 296 -2.71 -2.66 16.87
CA VAL A 296 -3.18 -1.34 17.33
C VAL A 296 -4.69 -1.33 17.65
N SER A 297 -5.47 -2.25 17.07
CA SER A 297 -6.93 -2.31 17.29
C SER A 297 -7.46 -3.75 17.33
N ASN A 298 -8.48 -3.99 18.17
CA ASN A 298 -9.19 -5.27 18.30
C ASN A 298 -8.30 -6.49 18.63
N ILE A 299 -7.37 -6.33 19.58
CA ILE A 299 -6.41 -7.37 19.95
C ILE A 299 -7.04 -8.72 20.35
N GLU A 300 -8.21 -8.70 21.00
CA GLU A 300 -8.91 -9.93 21.40
C GLU A 300 -9.37 -10.75 20.17
N GLU A 301 -9.89 -10.08 19.15
CA GLU A 301 -10.28 -10.73 17.88
C GLU A 301 -9.05 -11.31 17.19
N VAL A 302 -7.91 -10.59 17.24
CA VAL A 302 -6.65 -11.06 16.67
C VAL A 302 -6.17 -12.33 17.37
N ILE A 303 -6.15 -12.32 18.71
CA ILE A 303 -5.76 -13.48 19.52
C ILE A 303 -6.66 -14.68 19.21
N ASP A 304 -7.98 -14.50 19.13
CA ASP A 304 -8.92 -15.58 18.86
C ASP A 304 -8.73 -16.21 17.47
N LYS A 305 -8.48 -15.40 16.43
CA LYS A 305 -8.18 -15.91 15.09
C LYS A 305 -6.85 -16.66 15.06
N MET A 306 -5.81 -16.11 15.69
CA MET A 306 -4.51 -16.76 15.76
C MET A 306 -4.60 -18.09 16.52
N ALA A 307 -5.33 -18.15 17.64
CA ALA A 307 -5.52 -19.37 18.41
C ALA A 307 -6.21 -20.48 17.59
N GLN A 308 -7.23 -20.14 16.80
CA GLN A 308 -7.91 -21.10 15.91
C GLN A 308 -6.98 -21.65 14.84
N LEU A 309 -6.19 -20.79 14.19
CA LEU A 309 -5.22 -21.20 13.17
C LEU A 309 -4.03 -21.98 13.78
N LYS A 310 -3.62 -21.62 15.00
CA LYS A 310 -2.60 -22.34 15.77
C LYS A 310 -3.07 -23.75 16.11
N ALA A 311 -4.34 -23.92 16.48
CA ALA A 311 -4.94 -25.24 16.70
C ALA A 311 -4.97 -26.09 15.42
N ALA A 312 -5.07 -25.47 14.24
CA ALA A 312 -4.91 -26.14 12.95
C ALA A 312 -3.44 -26.45 12.60
N GLY A 313 -2.48 -25.90 13.35
CA GLY A 313 -1.04 -26.13 13.20
C GLY A 313 -0.28 -25.01 12.50
N VAL A 314 -0.93 -23.93 12.07
CA VAL A 314 -0.28 -22.80 11.39
C VAL A 314 0.67 -22.07 12.34
N GLY A 315 1.85 -21.69 11.85
CA GLY A 315 2.82 -20.88 12.58
C GLY A 315 2.58 -19.38 12.42
N PHE A 316 3.04 -18.58 13.37
CA PHE A 316 2.98 -17.12 13.32
C PHE A 316 4.35 -16.51 13.58
N SER A 317 4.68 -15.50 12.79
CA SER A 317 5.83 -14.64 13.02
C SER A 317 5.40 -13.18 13.02
N LEU A 318 6.00 -12.40 13.91
CA LEU A 318 5.83 -10.96 13.94
C LEU A 318 6.94 -10.32 13.13
N ASP A 319 6.56 -9.59 12.09
CA ASP A 319 7.43 -8.92 11.13
C ASP A 319 7.66 -7.45 11.51
N ASP A 320 8.72 -6.86 10.95
CA ASP A 320 9.17 -5.46 11.15
C ASP A 320 9.30 -5.06 12.63
N PHE A 321 9.69 -6.00 13.51
CA PHE A 321 9.64 -5.75 14.95
C PHE A 321 10.68 -4.70 15.39
N GLY A 322 10.23 -3.69 16.14
CA GLY A 322 11.01 -2.56 16.64
C GLY A 322 10.74 -1.24 15.91
N THR A 323 10.03 -1.26 14.77
CA THR A 323 9.69 -0.04 14.01
C THR A 323 8.41 0.64 14.50
N GLY A 324 7.57 -0.08 15.25
CA GLY A 324 6.26 0.37 15.71
C GLY A 324 6.10 0.46 17.23
N TYR A 325 4.87 0.72 17.66
CA TYR A 325 4.49 0.74 19.07
C TYR A 325 3.88 -0.61 19.48
N SER A 326 4.73 -1.56 19.86
CA SER A 326 4.27 -2.82 20.46
C SER A 326 4.17 -2.73 21.98
N SER A 327 2.98 -3.05 22.52
CA SER A 327 2.85 -3.31 23.96
C SER A 327 3.38 -4.70 24.28
N LEU A 328 4.44 -4.78 25.10
CA LEU A 328 4.95 -6.05 25.65
C LEU A 328 3.84 -6.89 26.32
N SER A 329 2.84 -6.22 26.89
CA SER A 329 1.68 -6.87 27.50
C SER A 329 0.83 -7.67 26.49
N TYR A 330 0.71 -7.18 25.25
CA TYR A 330 0.02 -7.87 24.18
C TYR A 330 0.89 -8.95 23.57
N LEU A 331 2.18 -8.66 23.37
CA LEU A 331 3.13 -9.62 22.80
C LEU A 331 3.14 -10.95 23.56
N LYS A 332 3.11 -10.90 24.90
CA LYS A 332 3.04 -12.09 25.76
C LYS A 332 1.78 -12.95 25.56
N ARG A 333 0.68 -12.36 25.07
CA ARG A 333 -0.62 -13.04 24.90
C ARG A 333 -0.79 -13.67 23.53
N LEU A 334 -0.03 -13.21 22.54
CA LEU A 334 -0.14 -13.69 21.16
C LEU A 334 0.53 -15.07 21.04
N PRO A 335 -0.09 -16.03 20.32
CA PRO A 335 0.50 -17.34 20.10
C PRO A 335 1.53 -17.30 18.96
N LEU A 336 2.59 -16.51 19.15
CA LEU A 336 3.70 -16.35 18.21
C LEU A 336 4.70 -17.52 18.35
N ASP A 337 5.40 -17.81 17.25
CA ASP A 337 6.53 -18.74 17.22
C ASP A 337 7.87 -18.03 17.01
N GLN A 338 7.84 -16.87 16.34
CA GLN A 338 9.02 -16.18 15.87
C GLN A 338 8.84 -14.66 15.91
N LEU A 339 9.93 -13.94 16.20
CA LEU A 339 10.09 -12.51 15.97
C LEU A 339 11.13 -12.31 14.86
N LYS A 340 10.85 -11.41 13.92
CA LYS A 340 11.82 -10.99 12.90
C LYS A 340 12.38 -9.62 13.26
N ILE A 341 13.71 -9.48 13.24
CA ILE A 341 14.39 -8.19 13.43
C ILE A 341 14.38 -7.49 12.08
N ASP A 342 13.77 -6.31 12.04
CA ASP A 342 13.64 -5.50 10.84
C ASP A 342 15.01 -5.17 10.21
N GLN A 343 15.06 -5.20 8.88
CA GLN A 343 16.28 -4.94 8.11
C GLN A 343 16.90 -3.56 8.38
N SER A 344 16.10 -2.55 8.77
CA SER A 344 16.59 -1.21 9.08
C SER A 344 17.58 -1.22 10.25
N PHE A 345 17.33 -2.05 11.27
CA PHE A 345 18.26 -2.22 12.39
C PHE A 345 19.46 -3.10 12.05
N VAL A 346 19.31 -4.03 11.09
CA VAL A 346 20.40 -4.92 10.68
C VAL A 346 21.38 -4.24 9.73
N ARG A 347 20.88 -3.37 8.84
CA ARG A 347 21.67 -2.69 7.81
C ARG A 347 22.82 -1.92 8.43
N ASP A 348 22.54 -1.12 9.44
CA ASP A 348 23.49 -0.18 10.05
C ASP A 348 24.03 -0.68 11.42
N ILE A 349 23.81 -1.96 11.76
CA ILE A 349 24.11 -2.58 13.07
C ILE A 349 25.58 -2.49 13.53
N LEU A 350 26.52 -2.31 12.60
CA LEU A 350 27.96 -2.20 12.90
C LEU A 350 28.41 -0.77 13.16
N VAL A 351 27.60 0.22 12.78
CA VAL A 351 27.97 1.64 12.78
C VAL A 351 27.05 2.50 13.64
N ASP A 352 25.79 2.10 13.83
CA ASP A 352 24.84 2.75 14.72
C ASP A 352 24.66 1.95 16.02
N ALA A 353 25.00 2.58 17.15
CA ALA A 353 24.87 1.98 18.47
C ALA A 353 23.40 1.78 18.90
N ASN A 354 22.47 2.60 18.40
CA ASN A 354 21.04 2.44 18.65
C ASN A 354 20.51 1.19 17.95
N ASP A 355 20.83 1.00 16.68
CA ASP A 355 20.38 -0.17 15.91
C ASP A 355 20.94 -1.48 16.50
N ALA A 356 22.20 -1.45 16.94
CA ALA A 356 22.81 -2.54 17.68
C ALA A 356 22.09 -2.83 19.01
N ALA A 357 21.71 -1.79 19.76
CA ALA A 357 21.01 -1.93 21.03
C ALA A 357 19.58 -2.47 20.84
N ILE A 358 18.85 -1.98 19.83
CA ILE A 358 17.50 -2.46 19.48
C ILE A 358 17.57 -3.93 19.07
N SER A 359 18.45 -4.29 18.14
CA SER A 359 18.63 -5.69 17.70
C SER A 359 18.90 -6.62 18.89
N LYS A 360 19.80 -6.22 19.81
CA LYS A 360 20.08 -6.98 21.03
C LYS A 360 18.85 -7.12 21.94
N MET A 361 18.10 -6.05 22.12
CA MET A 361 16.87 -6.06 22.91
C MET A 361 15.85 -7.06 22.34
N VAL A 362 15.66 -7.08 21.01
CA VAL A 362 14.75 -8.02 20.35
C VAL A 362 15.18 -9.47 20.57
N ILE A 363 16.48 -9.77 20.46
CA ILE A 363 17.02 -11.12 20.70
C ILE A 363 16.72 -11.58 22.14
N VAL A 364 17.03 -10.73 23.14
CA VAL A 364 16.79 -11.04 24.57
C VAL A 364 15.30 -11.20 24.86
N LEU A 365 14.45 -10.38 24.23
CA LEU A 365 13.00 -10.46 24.39
C LEU A 365 12.45 -11.77 23.82
N ALA A 366 12.88 -12.16 22.62
CA ALA A 366 12.48 -13.41 21.99
C ALA A 366 12.85 -14.60 22.88
N GLU A 367 14.09 -14.64 23.38
CA GLU A 367 14.55 -15.68 24.31
C GLU A 367 13.70 -15.73 25.59
N SER A 368 13.42 -14.58 26.18
CA SER A 368 12.61 -14.47 27.41
C SER A 368 11.17 -14.95 27.24
N LEU A 369 10.63 -14.87 26.03
CA LEU A 369 9.29 -15.33 25.67
C LEU A 369 9.27 -16.76 25.10
N GLY A 370 10.43 -17.40 24.93
CA GLY A 370 10.56 -18.72 24.31
C GLY A 370 10.26 -18.72 22.81
N LEU A 371 10.46 -17.58 22.14
CA LEU A 371 10.24 -17.39 20.72
C LEU A 371 11.55 -17.57 19.93
N GLN A 372 11.43 -18.01 18.68
CA GLN A 372 12.55 -17.97 17.74
C GLN A 372 12.83 -16.51 17.34
N VAL A 373 14.08 -16.19 17.04
CA VAL A 373 14.46 -14.90 16.46
C VAL A 373 15.15 -15.13 15.12
N ILE A 374 14.78 -14.34 14.12
CA ILE A 374 15.43 -14.30 12.81
C ILE A 374 15.79 -12.86 12.48
N ALA A 375 16.99 -12.63 11.96
CA ALA A 375 17.41 -11.31 11.49
C ALA A 375 17.23 -11.21 9.98
N GLU A 376 16.58 -10.13 9.52
CA GLU A 376 16.36 -9.83 8.11
C GLU A 376 17.37 -8.86 7.55
N GLY A 377 17.51 -8.82 6.23
CA GLY A 377 18.41 -7.87 5.57
C GLY A 377 19.88 -8.10 5.90
N VAL A 378 20.29 -9.34 6.24
CA VAL A 378 21.71 -9.66 6.41
C VAL A 378 22.40 -9.66 5.05
N GLU A 379 23.31 -8.72 4.84
CA GLU A 379 24.03 -8.52 3.57
C GLU A 379 25.52 -8.85 3.65
N THR A 380 26.10 -8.90 4.86
CA THR A 380 27.54 -9.15 5.06
C THR A 380 27.83 -10.19 6.15
N GLN A 381 28.97 -10.85 6.04
CA GLN A 381 29.48 -11.76 7.09
C GLN A 381 29.63 -11.04 8.43
N ALA A 382 30.08 -9.78 8.43
CA ALA A 382 30.29 -9.00 9.65
C ALA A 382 28.97 -8.74 10.41
N GLN A 383 27.86 -8.47 9.70
CA GLN A 383 26.52 -8.39 10.30
C GLN A 383 26.12 -9.72 10.92
N GLN A 384 26.32 -10.83 10.21
CA GLN A 384 26.03 -12.18 10.72
C GLN A 384 26.84 -12.48 11.99
N ASP A 385 28.15 -12.22 11.99
CA ASP A 385 29.04 -12.49 13.12
C ASP A 385 28.64 -11.67 14.35
N PHE A 386 28.27 -10.40 14.14
CA PHE A 386 27.75 -9.55 15.21
C PHE A 386 26.45 -10.12 15.79
N LEU A 387 25.46 -10.44 14.95
CA LEU A 387 24.19 -11.02 15.37
C LEU A 387 24.38 -12.36 16.10
N ALA A 388 25.27 -13.21 15.61
CA ALA A 388 25.64 -14.48 16.23
C ALA A 388 26.23 -14.26 17.63
N SER A 389 27.09 -13.25 17.80
CA SER A 389 27.68 -12.89 19.09
C SER A 389 26.65 -12.43 20.13
N GLN A 390 25.49 -11.94 19.66
CA GLN A 390 24.36 -11.55 20.52
C GLN A 390 23.36 -12.69 20.76
N GLY A 391 23.55 -13.87 20.15
CA GLY A 391 22.69 -15.04 20.34
C GLY A 391 21.63 -15.27 19.24
N CYS A 392 21.61 -14.46 18.17
CA CYS A 392 20.77 -14.73 17.02
C CYS A 392 21.34 -15.93 16.23
N THR A 393 20.49 -16.86 15.80
CA THR A 393 20.95 -18.09 15.12
C THR A 393 20.25 -18.38 13.80
N ALA A 394 19.24 -17.58 13.42
CA ALA A 394 18.54 -17.67 12.16
C ALA A 394 18.65 -16.34 11.40
N TYR A 395 18.80 -16.43 10.07
CA TYR A 395 19.08 -15.30 9.22
C TYR A 395 18.33 -15.38 7.90
N GLN A 396 18.05 -14.21 7.35
CA GLN A 396 17.54 -14.00 6.00
C GLN A 396 18.17 -12.73 5.42
N GLY A 397 18.56 -12.77 4.15
CA GLY A 397 19.13 -11.61 3.49
C GLY A 397 19.98 -11.95 2.27
N TYR A 398 20.43 -10.91 1.56
CA TYR A 398 21.16 -11.05 0.30
C TYR A 398 22.54 -11.67 0.45
N PHE A 399 23.10 -11.69 1.66
CA PHE A 399 24.32 -12.44 1.95
C PHE A 399 24.17 -13.93 1.63
N PHE A 400 22.96 -14.49 1.82
CA PHE A 400 22.67 -15.89 1.59
C PHE A 400 22.02 -16.13 0.24
N SER A 401 20.96 -15.37 -0.06
CA SER A 401 20.25 -15.46 -1.32
C SER A 401 19.35 -14.24 -1.54
N ARG A 402 19.28 -13.79 -2.79
CA ARG A 402 18.18 -12.94 -3.24
C ARG A 402 16.89 -13.77 -3.35
N PRO A 403 15.71 -13.15 -3.41
CA PRO A 403 14.47 -13.86 -3.72
C PRO A 403 14.53 -14.49 -5.12
N LEU A 404 14.31 -15.81 -5.22
CA LEU A 404 14.46 -16.59 -6.44
C LEU A 404 13.17 -17.33 -6.82
N PRO A 405 12.93 -17.67 -8.10
CA PRO A 405 11.88 -18.61 -8.48
C PRO A 405 12.02 -19.96 -7.77
N SER A 406 10.91 -20.68 -7.56
CA SER A 406 10.92 -21.96 -6.82
C SER A 406 11.89 -22.98 -7.39
N GLN A 407 11.99 -23.11 -8.72
CA GLN A 407 12.93 -24.02 -9.38
C GLN A 407 14.39 -23.72 -9.06
N ALA A 408 14.76 -22.43 -8.97
CA ALA A 408 16.11 -22.02 -8.63
C ALA A 408 16.41 -22.27 -7.14
N LEU A 409 15.42 -22.07 -6.26
CA LEU A 409 15.55 -22.43 -4.84
C LEU A 409 15.71 -23.95 -4.67
N GLU A 410 14.93 -24.75 -5.39
CA GLU A 410 15.01 -26.22 -5.38
C GLU A 410 16.43 -26.69 -5.75
N GLN A 411 17.03 -26.09 -6.78
CA GLN A 411 18.42 -26.36 -7.17
C GLN A 411 19.41 -25.92 -6.08
N TRP A 412 19.19 -24.75 -5.48
CA TRP A 412 20.04 -24.21 -4.42
C TRP A 412 20.02 -25.07 -3.14
N VAL A 413 18.88 -25.65 -2.79
CA VAL A 413 18.75 -26.58 -1.65
C VAL A 413 19.37 -27.96 -1.96
N ALA A 414 19.25 -28.43 -3.21
CA ALA A 414 19.79 -29.72 -3.63
C ALA A 414 21.32 -29.73 -3.82
N ALA A 415 21.94 -28.57 -4.05
CA ALA A 415 23.38 -28.48 -4.28
C ALA A 415 24.19 -28.88 -3.02
N PRO A 416 25.18 -29.79 -3.14
CA PRO A 416 26.06 -30.12 -2.02
C PRO A 416 26.88 -28.89 -1.65
N ARG A 417 26.70 -28.39 -0.42
CA ARG A 417 27.49 -27.25 0.06
C ARG A 417 28.84 -27.74 0.56
N PRO A 418 29.96 -27.38 -0.08
CA PRO A 418 31.25 -27.48 0.58
C PRO A 418 31.24 -26.56 1.82
N SER A 419 31.92 -26.99 2.88
CA SER A 419 31.96 -26.37 4.21
C SER A 419 32.48 -24.91 4.26
N TYR A 420 32.71 -24.27 3.11
CA TYR A 420 33.37 -22.98 2.96
C TYR A 420 32.77 -22.06 1.88
N TYR A 421 31.59 -22.34 1.31
CA TYR A 421 31.00 -21.45 0.29
C TYR A 421 30.26 -20.24 0.90
N PHE A 422 31.05 -19.31 1.42
CA PHE A 422 30.72 -17.89 1.53
C PHE A 422 31.63 -17.11 0.59
N GLN A 423 31.49 -17.34 -0.73
CA GLN A 423 32.00 -16.43 -1.75
C GLN A 423 30.88 -16.20 -2.75
N ALA A 424 30.55 -14.91 -2.92
CA ALA A 424 29.48 -14.40 -3.77
C ALA A 424 29.46 -15.12 -5.12
N ALA A 425 28.32 -15.74 -5.43
CA ALA A 425 28.05 -16.13 -6.80
C ALA A 425 27.55 -14.88 -7.52
N ASP A 426 28.44 -14.32 -8.34
CA ASP A 426 28.12 -13.38 -9.40
C ASP A 426 26.97 -13.94 -10.25
N ILE A 427 25.79 -13.37 -10.06
CA ILE A 427 24.78 -13.27 -11.11
C ILE A 427 24.56 -11.78 -11.32
N GLU A 428 25.52 -11.16 -12.01
CA GLU A 428 25.29 -9.91 -12.70
C GLU A 428 24.12 -10.10 -13.68
N GLY A 429 23.10 -9.24 -13.58
CA GLY A 429 22.12 -9.09 -14.65
C GLY A 429 20.68 -8.85 -14.23
N ALA A 430 20.42 -7.80 -13.45
CA ALA A 430 19.32 -6.84 -13.64
C ALA A 430 19.17 -6.01 -12.35
N ALA A 431 19.45 -4.72 -12.47
CA ALA A 431 19.53 -3.75 -11.42
C ALA A 431 18.13 -3.26 -10.97
N ILE A 432 18.06 -2.95 -9.67
CA ILE A 432 17.13 -2.05 -8.95
C ILE A 432 15.66 -2.50 -8.85
#